data_AF-A0A838R9T7-F1
#
_entry.id   AF-A0A838R9T7-F1
#
_cell.length_a   1.000
_cell.length_b   1.000
_cell.length_c   1.000
_cell.angle_alpha   90.00
_cell.angle_beta   90.00
_cell.angle_gamma   90.00
#
_symmetry.space_group_name_H-M   'P 1'
#
loop_
_entity.id
_entity.type
_entity.pdbx_description
1 polymer ?
#
loop_
_entity_poly.entity_id
_entity_poly.type
_entity_poly.pdbx_seq_one_letter_code
_entity_poly.pdbx_strand_id
1 'polypeptide(L)'
;MIRKFLPLLGLIAVAACGGGVPEGAEEGERTASPYSAGEDPQADSQRIEGTSTGVEHEAPPLIPAMRQQMAVLSDSTGKPSEHNLTAYRGTVGSLVDAMRNDLTRAGVPDTGAFGALEDSITRDLEGGPGSTGGPDTDQLGEHLARMDRLIGLYRERMRLAQR
;
A
#
# COMPACT_ATOMS: atom_id res chain seq x y z
N MET A 1 -37.72 -11.23 33.67
CA MET A 1 -38.44 -9.97 33.34
C MET A 1 -37.44 -9.04 32.66
N ILE A 2 -37.24 -9.11 31.34
CA ILE A 2 -37.89 -8.33 30.26
C ILE A 2 -38.01 -6.84 30.57
N ARG A 3 -37.24 -6.01 29.84
CA ARG A 3 -37.80 -4.96 28.97
C ARG A 3 -36.78 -4.54 27.90
N LYS A 4 -37.12 -4.91 26.66
CA LYS A 4 -36.55 -4.46 25.39
C LYS A 4 -37.15 -3.09 25.06
N PHE A 5 -36.37 -2.17 24.49
CA PHE A 5 -36.86 -1.03 23.72
C PHE A 5 -35.85 -0.69 22.60
N LEU A 6 -36.12 -1.24 21.42
CA LEU A 6 -35.97 -0.56 20.12
C LEU A 6 -37.36 0.05 19.81
N PRO A 7 -37.60 0.95 18.83
CA PRO A 7 -36.76 1.43 17.73
C PRO A 7 -36.89 2.94 17.42
N LEU A 8 -36.17 3.46 16.41
CA LEU A 8 -36.65 4.39 15.36
C LEU A 8 -35.48 4.67 14.40
N LEU A 9 -35.44 4.17 13.16
CA LEU A 9 -36.05 4.74 11.94
C LEU A 9 -35.71 6.22 11.73
N GLY A 10 -34.76 6.47 10.82
CA GLY A 10 -34.43 7.80 10.31
C GLY A 10 -33.73 7.66 8.95
N LEU A 11 -34.54 7.54 7.89
CA LEU A 11 -34.13 7.50 6.50
C LEU A 11 -34.48 8.86 5.89
N ILE A 12 -33.48 9.65 5.48
CA ILE A 12 -33.68 10.82 4.61
C ILE A 12 -32.57 10.82 3.56
N ALA A 13 -32.97 10.60 2.31
CA ALA A 13 -32.21 10.93 1.11
C ALA A 13 -32.69 12.30 0.61
N VAL A 14 -31.80 13.18 0.16
CA VAL A 14 -32.02 14.11 -0.98
C VAL A 14 -30.66 14.53 -1.54
N ALA A 15 -30.49 14.32 -2.84
CA ALA A 15 -29.40 14.83 -3.67
C ALA A 15 -29.54 16.34 -3.89
N ALA A 16 -28.42 17.07 -3.84
CA ALA A 16 -28.33 18.43 -4.33
C ALA A 16 -27.12 18.55 -5.27
N CYS A 17 -27.39 18.36 -6.57
CA CYS A 17 -26.60 18.95 -7.64
C CYS A 17 -26.80 20.46 -7.57
N GLY A 18 -25.88 21.16 -6.92
CA GLY A 18 -25.80 22.62 -6.92
C GLY A 18 -24.65 23.04 -7.82
N GLY A 19 -24.99 23.55 -9.01
CA GLY A 19 -24.03 24.12 -9.95
C GLY A 19 -23.38 25.38 -9.39
N GLY A 20 -22.08 25.50 -9.62
CA GLY A 20 -21.29 26.68 -9.35
C GLY A 20 -19.99 26.61 -10.12
N VAL A 21 -19.98 27.14 -11.34
CA VAL A 21 -18.74 27.44 -12.06
C VAL A 21 -18.71 28.95 -12.26
N PRO A 22 -17.80 29.69 -11.60
CA PRO A 22 -17.59 31.09 -11.91
C PRO A 22 -16.87 31.22 -13.27
N GLU A 23 -17.45 32.06 -14.11
CA GLU A 23 -16.90 32.54 -15.37
C GLU A 23 -16.04 33.78 -15.08
N GLY A 24 -14.77 33.78 -15.48
CA GLY A 24 -13.95 35.00 -15.56
C GLY A 24 -12.46 34.85 -15.26
N ALA A 25 -11.66 35.03 -16.32
CA ALA A 25 -10.24 35.42 -16.37
C ALA A 25 -9.23 34.33 -15.90
N GLU A 26 -8.18 33.96 -16.63
CA GLU A 26 -7.26 34.77 -17.43
C GLU A 26 -6.68 33.96 -18.62
N GLU A 27 -6.49 34.64 -19.74
CA GLU A 27 -5.74 34.17 -20.91
C GLU A 27 -4.27 33.98 -20.54
N GLY A 28 -3.87 32.72 -20.32
CA GLY A 28 -2.48 32.29 -20.38
C GLY A 28 -2.22 31.63 -21.72
N GLU A 29 -1.35 32.23 -22.52
CA GLU A 29 -0.88 31.78 -23.83
C GLU A 29 -0.51 30.28 -23.83
N ARG A 30 -1.36 29.45 -24.43
CA ARG A 30 -1.03 28.07 -24.75
C ARG A 30 -0.16 28.07 -26.01
N THR A 31 1.14 27.93 -25.82
CA THR A 31 2.07 27.55 -26.89
C THR A 31 1.66 26.19 -27.45
N ALA A 32 0.91 26.20 -28.55
CA ALA A 32 0.51 25.00 -29.26
C ALA A 32 1.75 24.39 -29.95
N SER A 33 2.33 23.36 -29.34
CA SER A 33 3.27 22.48 -30.02
C SER A 33 2.50 21.57 -30.99
N PRO A 34 2.96 21.35 -32.24
CA PRO A 34 2.20 20.70 -33.31
C PRO A 34 2.14 19.16 -33.23
N TYR A 35 2.48 18.56 -32.09
CA TYR A 35 2.33 17.12 -31.87
C TYR A 35 0.99 16.83 -31.18
N SER A 36 -0.11 17.05 -31.90
CA SER A 36 -1.41 16.49 -31.58
C SER A 36 -2.04 16.04 -32.90
N ALA A 37 -1.63 14.85 -33.33
CA ALA A 37 -2.30 14.12 -34.40
C ALA A 37 -2.96 12.89 -33.78
N GLY A 38 -4.29 12.84 -33.90
CA GLY A 38 -5.05 11.60 -33.91
C GLY A 38 -5.35 10.99 -32.55
N GLU A 39 -6.52 11.28 -32.03
CA GLU A 39 -7.28 10.29 -31.25
C GLU A 39 -7.55 9.10 -32.19
N ASP A 40 -6.79 8.02 -32.07
CA ASP A 40 -7.08 6.73 -32.69
C ASP A 40 -8.03 5.95 -31.76
N PRO A 41 -9.32 5.75 -32.11
CA PRO A 41 -10.24 4.90 -31.35
C PRO A 41 -9.97 3.40 -31.58
N GLN A 42 -8.79 3.02 -32.07
CA GLN A 42 -8.48 1.65 -32.49
C GLN A 42 -7.47 0.92 -31.59
N ALA A 43 -7.12 1.51 -30.43
CA ALA A 43 -6.24 0.87 -29.44
C ALA A 43 -6.93 -0.22 -28.58
N ASP A 44 -8.21 -0.53 -28.81
CA ASP A 44 -8.97 -1.51 -28.01
C ASP A 44 -9.23 -2.85 -28.74
N SER A 45 -8.53 -3.13 -29.85
CA SER A 45 -8.78 -4.35 -30.64
C SER A 45 -7.54 -5.17 -31.03
N GLN A 46 -6.44 -5.02 -30.29
CA GLN A 46 -5.32 -5.97 -30.36
C GLN A 46 -4.98 -6.52 -28.98
N ARG A 47 -5.96 -7.17 -28.35
CA ARG A 47 -5.67 -8.17 -27.32
C ARG A 47 -5.07 -9.37 -28.06
N ILE A 48 -3.75 -9.41 -28.16
CA ILE A 48 -3.02 -10.57 -28.66
C ILE A 48 -3.29 -11.71 -27.67
N GLU A 49 -4.22 -12.61 -28.03
CA GLU A 49 -4.38 -13.91 -27.40
C GLU A 49 -3.06 -14.66 -27.54
N GLY A 50 -2.23 -14.64 -26.50
CA GLY A 50 -0.94 -15.35 -26.49
C GLY A 50 0.18 -14.66 -25.72
N THR A 51 0.05 -13.37 -25.39
CA THR A 51 0.88 -12.82 -24.29
C THR A 51 0.18 -13.19 -23.00
N SER A 52 0.75 -14.12 -22.22
CA SER A 52 0.37 -14.19 -20.81
C SER A 52 0.84 -12.87 -20.19
N THR A 53 -0.01 -11.84 -20.25
CA THR A 53 0.03 -10.72 -19.32
C THR A 53 -0.46 -11.25 -17.98
N GLY A 54 0.24 -12.27 -17.47
CA GLY A 54 0.09 -12.71 -16.10
C GLY A 54 0.32 -11.47 -15.26
N VAL A 55 -0.60 -11.20 -14.35
CA VAL A 55 -0.50 -9.95 -13.62
C VAL A 55 0.84 -9.93 -12.89
N GLU A 56 1.69 -8.97 -13.26
CA GLU A 56 2.98 -8.83 -12.61
C GLU A 56 2.73 -8.48 -11.14
N HIS A 57 3.32 -9.27 -10.26
CA HIS A 57 3.26 -9.05 -8.83
C HIS A 57 4.24 -7.94 -8.45
N GLU A 58 3.78 -6.99 -7.65
CA GLU A 58 4.51 -5.77 -7.30
C GLU A 58 5.51 -6.01 -6.16
N ALA A 59 5.22 -6.91 -5.23
CA ALA A 59 6.06 -7.14 -4.05
C ALA A 59 7.36 -7.92 -4.30
N PRO A 60 7.42 -8.97 -5.16
CA PRO A 60 8.62 -9.77 -5.39
C PRO A 60 9.89 -8.97 -5.71
N PRO A 61 9.87 -7.95 -6.60
CA PRO A 61 11.07 -7.15 -6.88
C PRO A 61 11.51 -6.27 -5.69
N LEU A 62 10.62 -5.95 -4.75
CA LEU A 62 10.92 -5.11 -3.58
C LEU A 62 11.54 -5.89 -2.42
N ILE A 63 11.27 -7.20 -2.32
CA ILE A 63 11.74 -8.04 -1.19
C ILE A 63 13.28 -8.07 -1.04
N PRO A 64 14.10 -8.18 -2.11
CA PRO A 64 15.55 -8.14 -1.98
C PRO A 64 16.06 -6.84 -1.37
N ALA A 65 15.52 -5.70 -1.80
CA ALA A 65 15.88 -4.38 -1.25
C ALA A 65 15.50 -4.27 0.24
N MET A 66 14.30 -4.74 0.62
CA MET A 66 13.90 -4.80 2.02
C MET A 66 14.86 -5.64 2.87
N ARG A 67 15.23 -6.84 2.39
CA ARG A 67 16.16 -7.72 3.11
C ARG A 67 17.53 -7.09 3.30
N GLN A 68 18.00 -6.34 2.31
CA GLN A 68 19.24 -5.58 2.43
C GLN A 68 19.12 -4.48 3.50
N GLN A 69 18.02 -3.71 3.52
CA GLN A 69 17.79 -2.69 4.55
C GLN A 69 17.73 -3.31 5.95
N MET A 70 17.05 -4.45 6.11
CA MET A 70 17.00 -5.18 7.38
C MET A 70 18.40 -5.62 7.83
N ALA A 71 19.25 -6.11 6.92
CA ALA A 71 20.61 -6.51 7.23
C ALA A 71 21.49 -5.34 7.69
N VAL A 72 21.38 -4.19 7.01
CA VAL A 72 22.09 -2.95 7.42
C VAL A 72 21.68 -2.52 8.83
N LEU A 73 20.41 -2.67 9.18
CA LEU A 73 19.90 -2.33 10.50
C LEU A 73 20.33 -3.34 11.57
N SER A 74 20.40 -4.64 11.24
CA SER A 74 20.81 -5.69 12.17
C SER A 74 22.31 -5.72 12.44
N ASP A 75 23.12 -5.36 11.45
CA ASP A 75 24.60 -5.40 11.54
C ASP A 75 25.17 -4.16 12.25
N SER A 76 24.34 -3.16 12.52
CA SER A 76 24.77 -1.98 13.26
C SER A 76 25.12 -2.36 14.70
N THR A 77 26.40 -2.30 15.04
CA THR A 77 26.95 -2.57 16.39
C THR A 77 26.58 -1.49 17.42
N GLY A 78 25.59 -0.66 17.11
CA GLY A 78 25.08 0.45 17.91
C GLY A 78 23.74 0.93 17.36
N LYS A 79 23.24 2.08 17.82
CA LYS A 79 21.97 2.65 17.34
C LYS A 79 22.04 2.94 15.83
N PRO A 80 21.09 2.47 15.01
CA PRO A 80 21.07 2.81 13.59
C PRO A 80 20.97 4.32 13.36
N SER A 81 21.55 4.79 12.26
CA SER A 81 21.43 6.19 11.88
C SER A 81 19.97 6.55 11.52
N GLU A 82 19.58 7.79 11.76
CA GLU A 82 18.26 8.31 11.39
C GLU A 82 17.99 8.20 9.88
N HIS A 83 19.04 8.34 9.07
CA HIS A 83 18.99 8.13 7.63
C HIS A 83 18.61 6.69 7.27
N ASN A 84 19.26 5.70 7.88
CA ASN A 84 18.96 4.28 7.63
C ASN A 84 17.54 3.93 8.09
N LEU A 85 17.11 4.44 9.25
CA LEU A 85 15.75 4.24 9.73
C LEU A 85 14.72 4.85 8.78
N THR A 86 14.96 6.07 8.28
CA THR A 86 14.05 6.74 7.34
C THR A 86 13.96 6.01 6.00
N ALA A 87 15.09 5.58 5.43
CA ALA A 87 15.11 4.77 4.22
C ALA A 87 14.36 3.44 4.40
N TYR A 88 14.56 2.79 5.55
CA TYR A 88 13.83 1.58 5.92
C TYR A 88 12.31 1.84 6.01
N ARG A 89 11.84 2.89 6.70
CA ARG A 89 10.39 3.19 6.80
C ARG A 89 9.74 3.34 5.42
N GLY A 90 10.39 4.09 4.51
CA GLY A 90 9.90 4.28 3.15
C GLY A 90 9.78 2.95 2.40
N THR A 91 10.78 2.09 2.56
CA THR A 91 10.79 0.76 1.92
C THR A 91 9.71 -0.16 2.51
N VAL A 92 9.43 -0.08 3.83
CA VAL A 92 8.38 -0.88 4.47
C VAL A 92 7.02 -0.52 3.90
N GLY A 93 6.67 0.76 3.84
CA GLY A 93 5.39 1.20 3.29
C GLY A 93 5.17 0.66 1.88
N SER A 94 6.13 0.88 0.97
CA SER A 94 6.02 0.39 -0.41
C SER A 94 5.90 -1.13 -0.52
N LEU A 95 6.66 -1.89 0.28
CA LEU A 95 6.57 -3.35 0.25
C LEU A 95 5.23 -3.86 0.80
N VAL A 96 4.76 -3.30 1.91
CA VAL A 96 3.51 -3.70 2.56
C VAL A 96 2.31 -3.43 1.64
N ASP A 97 2.25 -2.26 1.02
CA ASP A 97 1.21 -1.93 0.05
C ASP A 97 1.23 -2.87 -1.16
N ALA A 98 2.43 -3.14 -1.71
CA ALA A 98 2.59 -4.08 -2.81
C ALA A 98 2.13 -5.50 -2.45
N MET A 99 2.47 -5.99 -1.25
CA MET A 99 2.04 -7.31 -0.78
C MET A 99 0.52 -7.40 -0.62
N ARG A 100 -0.10 -6.34 -0.09
CA ARG A 100 -1.57 -6.26 0.06
C ARG A 100 -2.25 -6.25 -1.31
N ASN A 101 -1.74 -5.46 -2.25
CA ASN A 101 -2.26 -5.38 -3.63
C ASN A 101 -2.16 -6.74 -4.33
N ASP A 102 -1.01 -7.40 -4.23
CA ASP A 102 -0.79 -8.73 -4.80
C ASP A 102 -1.74 -9.78 -4.24
N LEU A 103 -1.89 -9.85 -2.91
CA LEU A 103 -2.79 -10.80 -2.26
C LEU A 103 -4.26 -10.55 -2.64
N THR A 104 -4.67 -9.28 -2.69
CA THR A 104 -6.01 -8.87 -3.12
C THR A 104 -6.26 -9.31 -4.56
N ARG A 105 -5.29 -9.07 -5.44
CA ARG A 105 -5.39 -9.41 -6.86
C ARG A 105 -5.39 -10.91 -7.12
N ALA A 106 -4.66 -11.67 -6.31
CA ALA A 106 -4.67 -13.12 -6.31
C ALA A 106 -5.96 -13.72 -5.71
N GLY A 107 -6.89 -12.89 -5.23
CA GLY A 107 -8.12 -13.34 -4.60
C GLY A 107 -7.88 -14.10 -3.29
N VAL A 108 -6.74 -13.89 -2.64
CA VAL A 108 -6.41 -14.54 -1.37
C VAL A 108 -6.98 -13.71 -0.23
N PRO A 109 -8.05 -14.15 0.44
CA PRO A 109 -8.61 -13.41 1.56
C PRO A 109 -7.60 -13.35 2.70
N ASP A 110 -7.51 -12.19 3.36
CA ASP A 110 -6.68 -12.09 4.54
C ASP A 110 -7.28 -12.93 5.68
N THR A 111 -6.57 -14.00 6.07
CA THR A 111 -6.93 -14.84 7.22
C THR A 111 -6.67 -14.18 8.58
N GLY A 112 -6.47 -12.86 8.61
CA GLY A 112 -6.22 -12.04 9.80
C GLY A 112 -4.75 -12.03 10.27
N ALA A 113 -3.99 -13.10 10.01
CA ALA A 113 -2.59 -13.18 10.43
C ALA A 113 -1.67 -12.18 9.70
N PHE A 114 -1.94 -11.91 8.42
CA PHE A 114 -1.17 -10.93 7.65
C PHE A 114 -1.52 -9.51 8.10
N GLY A 115 -2.81 -9.17 8.16
CA GLY A 115 -3.27 -7.87 8.65
C GLY A 115 -2.80 -7.57 10.07
N ALA A 116 -2.83 -8.55 10.98
CA ALA A 116 -2.33 -8.33 12.35
C ALA A 116 -0.82 -8.03 12.41
N LEU A 117 -0.02 -8.67 11.55
CA LEU A 117 1.42 -8.38 11.47
C LEU A 117 1.67 -7.03 10.81
N GLU A 118 0.96 -6.74 9.73
CA GLU A 118 0.98 -5.44 9.07
C GLU A 118 0.66 -4.31 10.05
N ASP A 119 -0.46 -4.40 10.77
CA ASP A 119 -0.87 -3.41 11.76
C ASP A 119 0.18 -3.21 12.84
N SER A 120 0.81 -4.29 13.29
CA SER A 120 1.89 -4.23 14.28
C SER A 120 3.12 -3.52 13.72
N ILE A 121 3.51 -3.81 12.48
CA ILE A 121 4.66 -3.20 11.80
C ILE A 121 4.41 -1.71 11.58
N THR A 122 3.24 -1.34 11.05
CA THR A 122 2.89 0.05 10.76
C THR A 122 2.82 0.88 12.04
N ARG A 123 2.26 0.32 13.12
CA ARG A 123 2.22 0.99 14.43
C ARG A 123 3.63 1.28 14.98
N ASP A 124 4.57 0.35 14.81
CA ASP A 124 5.96 0.58 15.23
C ASP A 124 6.62 1.70 14.42
N LEU A 125 6.20 1.91 13.16
CA LEU A 125 6.79 2.92 12.26
C LEU A 125 6.21 4.31 12.45
N GLU A 126 4.93 4.41 12.77
CA GLU A 126 4.26 5.68 13.11
C GLU A 126 4.74 6.23 14.46
N GLY A 127 5.16 5.35 15.36
CA GLY A 127 5.64 5.69 16.69
C GLY A 127 4.52 6.02 17.67
N GLY A 128 4.83 5.98 18.96
CA GLY A 128 3.90 6.36 20.03
C GLY A 128 3.72 7.88 20.18
N PRO A 129 2.73 8.33 20.96
CA PRO A 129 2.57 9.75 21.29
C PRO A 129 3.87 10.33 21.86
N GLY A 130 4.48 11.28 21.14
CA GLY A 130 5.72 11.95 21.55
C GLY A 130 7.02 11.41 20.95
N SER A 131 6.99 10.42 20.04
CA SER A 131 8.18 9.95 19.33
C SER A 131 8.39 10.65 17.98
N THR A 132 9.64 10.72 17.52
CA THR A 132 10.01 11.26 16.19
C THR A 132 9.90 10.23 15.06
N GLY A 133 9.20 9.11 15.28
CA GLY A 133 8.86 8.10 14.27
C GLY A 133 9.93 7.03 14.03
N GLY A 134 9.47 5.82 13.67
CA GLY A 134 10.29 4.61 13.52
C GLY A 134 10.34 3.72 14.78
N PRO A 135 10.69 2.43 14.63
CA PRO A 135 10.76 1.51 15.77
C PRO A 135 11.79 1.97 16.79
N ASP A 136 11.45 1.84 18.08
CA ASP A 136 12.40 2.04 19.16
C ASP A 136 13.63 1.15 18.95
N THR A 137 14.81 1.69 19.25
CA THR A 137 16.07 0.98 18.99
C THR A 137 16.13 -0.35 19.74
N ASP A 138 15.57 -0.39 20.95
CA ASP A 138 15.48 -1.58 21.79
C ASP A 138 14.48 -2.62 21.24
N GLN A 139 13.52 -2.19 20.43
CA GLN A 139 12.49 -3.04 19.80
C GLN A 139 12.81 -3.39 18.35
N LEU A 140 13.86 -2.80 17.78
CA LEU A 140 14.22 -2.95 16.37
C LEU A 140 14.39 -4.42 15.98
N GLY A 141 15.05 -5.23 16.81
CA GLY A 141 15.23 -6.66 16.53
C GLY A 141 13.90 -7.42 16.41
N GLU A 142 12.93 -7.12 17.28
CA GLU A 142 11.59 -7.71 17.23
C GLU A 142 10.82 -7.23 15.99
N HIS A 143 10.94 -5.94 15.67
CA HIS A 143 10.33 -5.33 14.50
C HIS A 143 10.85 -5.96 13.19
N LEU A 144 12.17 -6.13 13.04
CA LEU A 144 12.78 -6.79 11.88
C LEU A 144 12.32 -8.26 11.78
N ALA A 145 12.19 -8.96 12.91
CA ALA A 145 11.64 -10.33 12.93
C ALA A 145 10.16 -10.38 12.52
N ARG A 146 9.34 -9.38 12.89
CA ARG A 146 7.96 -9.23 12.38
C ARG A 146 7.96 -9.07 10.86
N MET A 147 8.84 -8.24 10.30
CA MET A 147 8.95 -8.06 8.84
C MET A 147 9.30 -9.34 8.10
N ASP A 148 10.29 -10.12 8.58
CA ASP A 148 10.63 -11.38 7.91
C ASP A 148 9.47 -12.39 7.95
N ARG A 149 8.74 -12.44 9.08
CA ARG A 149 7.51 -13.24 9.19
C ARG A 149 6.43 -12.78 8.21
N LEU A 150 6.24 -11.47 8.04
CA LEU A 150 5.27 -10.92 7.08
C LEU A 150 5.62 -11.32 5.64
N ILE A 151 6.90 -11.20 5.25
CA ILE A 151 7.41 -11.65 3.94
C ILE A 151 7.20 -13.16 3.75
N GLY A 152 7.44 -13.95 4.79
CA GLY A 152 7.21 -15.40 4.79
C GLY A 152 5.73 -15.75 4.53
N LEU A 153 4.81 -15.10 5.25
CA LEU A 153 3.37 -15.30 5.07
C LEU A 153 2.89 -14.88 3.68
N TYR A 154 3.37 -13.74 3.17
CA TYR A 154 3.07 -13.31 1.80
C TYR A 154 3.45 -14.39 0.78
N ARG A 155 4.70 -14.88 0.84
CA ARG A 155 5.19 -15.92 -0.09
C ARG A 155 4.37 -17.20 -0.01
N GLU A 156 4.06 -17.66 1.20
CA GLU A 156 3.27 -18.87 1.39
C GLU A 156 1.86 -18.72 0.81
N ARG A 157 1.21 -17.58 1.05
CA ARG A 157 -0.12 -17.30 0.50
C ARG A 157 -0.12 -17.20 -1.02
N MET A 158 0.82 -16.50 -1.62
CA MET A 158 0.96 -16.43 -3.07
C MET A 158 1.20 -17.81 -3.70
N ARG A 159 2.01 -18.65 -3.05
CA ARG A 159 2.25 -20.03 -3.48
C ARG A 159 0.98 -20.90 -3.41
N LEU A 160 0.10 -20.66 -2.44
CA LEU A 160 -1.18 -21.36 -2.33
C LEU A 160 -2.19 -20.90 -3.39
N ALA A 161 -2.16 -19.62 -3.77
CA ALA A 161 -3.04 -19.04 -4.79
C ALA A 161 -2.74 -19.53 -6.22
N GLN A 162 -1.51 -19.99 -6.46
CA GLN A 162 -1.05 -20.48 -7.77
C GLN A 162 -1.28 -21.98 -7.99
N ARG A 163 -1.94 -22.66 -7.04
CA ARG A 163 -2.27 -24.09 -7.12
C ARG A 163 -3.71 -24.29 -7.54
#